data_AF-X1PDE0-F1
#
_entry.id   AF-X1PDE0-F1
#
_cell.length_a   1.000
_cell.length_b   1.000
_cell.length_c   1.000
_cell.angle_alpha   90.00
_cell.angle_beta   90.00
_cell.angle_gamma   90.00
#
_symmetry.space_group_name_H-M   'P 1'
#
loop_
_entity.id
_entity.type
_entity.pdbx_description
1 polymer ?
#
loop_
_entity_poly.entity_id
_entity_poly.type
_entity_poly.pdbx_seq_one_letter_code
_entity_poly.pdbx_strand_id
1 'polypeptide(L)'
;FVVVGVAIESINTLNQFAALQLLSGADYLTVFSADQLNAQVMSHLDSWEAGYRIAAIMSFGPWLIPAGYLVYKSGYFPRILGILVILAGFGLLIEGLQYFLLPDYEVISYPGSVVASIGEFAFCGWLLFKGAKIPEMKS
;
A
#
# COMPACT_ATOMS: atom_id res chain seq x y z
N PHE A 1 11.86 9.43 -4.06
CA PHE A 1 10.95 8.40 -4.62
C PHE A 1 9.73 8.22 -3.72
N VAL A 2 9.89 7.81 -2.45
CA VAL A 2 8.79 7.72 -1.46
C VAL A 2 7.92 8.98 -1.36
N VAL A 3 8.52 10.16 -1.44
CA VAL A 3 7.81 11.46 -1.41
C VAL A 3 6.73 11.57 -2.49
N VAL A 4 6.96 10.98 -3.67
CA VAL A 4 5.97 10.98 -4.77
C VAL A 4 4.77 10.11 -4.39
N GLY A 5 5.01 8.90 -3.87
CA GLY A 5 3.94 8.05 -3.36
C GLY A 5 3.16 8.71 -2.22
N VAL A 6 3.84 9.37 -1.29
CA VAL A 6 3.19 10.10 -0.19
C VAL A 6 2.34 11.26 -0.70
N ALA A 7 2.81 12.00 -1.71
CA ALA A 7 2.01 13.06 -2.32
C ALA A 7 0.76 12.52 -3.02
N ILE A 8 0.88 11.40 -3.74
CA ILE A 8 -0.26 10.71 -4.37
C ILE A 8 -1.26 10.27 -3.30
N GLU A 9 -0.81 9.59 -2.23
CA GLU A 9 -1.68 9.14 -1.14
C GLU A 9 -2.35 10.30 -0.39
N SER A 10 -1.65 11.42 -0.23
CA SER A 10 -2.21 12.62 0.42
C SER A 10 -3.38 13.18 -0.40
N ILE A 11 -3.23 13.23 -1.72
CA ILE A 11 -4.34 13.59 -2.63
C ILE A 11 -5.42 12.53 -2.58
N ASN A 12 -5.03 11.25 -2.56
CA ASN A 12 -5.94 10.13 -2.59
C ASN A 12 -6.84 10.04 -1.35
N THR A 13 -6.34 10.50 -0.20
CA THR A 13 -7.11 10.62 1.05
C THR A 13 -8.36 11.50 0.86
N LEU A 14 -8.34 12.46 -0.07
CA LEU A 14 -9.50 13.27 -0.41
C LEU A 14 -10.64 12.43 -1.00
N ASN A 15 -10.34 11.34 -1.73
CA ASN A 15 -11.37 10.45 -2.26
C ASN A 15 -12.08 9.67 -1.15
N GLN A 16 -11.33 9.16 -0.16
CA GLN A 16 -11.93 8.52 1.02
C GLN A 16 -12.78 9.51 1.83
N PHE A 17 -12.26 10.73 2.02
CA PHE A 17 -13.00 11.77 2.72
C PHE A 17 -14.28 12.17 1.97
N ALA A 18 -14.23 12.28 0.65
CA ALA A 18 -15.41 12.56 -0.18
C ALA A 18 -16.47 11.45 -0.07
N ALA A 19 -16.06 10.18 -0.10
CA ALA A 19 -16.97 9.05 0.15
C ALA A 19 -17.66 9.14 1.53
N LEU A 20 -16.91 9.50 2.58
CA LEU A 20 -17.47 9.71 3.92
C LEU A 20 -18.42 10.91 3.99
N GLN A 21 -18.09 12.02 3.30
CA GLN A 21 -18.95 13.19 3.24
C GLN A 21 -20.29 12.89 2.57
N LEU A 22 -20.30 12.08 1.51
CA LEU A 22 -21.53 11.66 0.83
C LEU A 22 -22.42 10.76 1.70
N LEU A 23 -21.84 10.08 2.69
CA LEU A 23 -22.55 9.26 3.66
C LEU A 23 -22.93 10.00 4.95
N SER A 24 -22.61 11.30 5.05
CA SER A 24 -22.80 12.08 6.28
C SER A 24 -24.26 12.34 6.65
N GLY A 25 -25.19 12.20 5.70
CA GLY A 25 -26.61 12.51 5.90
C GLY A 25 -26.91 14.02 5.99
N ALA A 26 -26.01 14.87 5.51
CA ALA A 26 -26.19 16.32 5.50
C ALA A 26 -27.41 16.76 4.66
N ASP A 27 -28.09 17.83 5.08
CA ASP A 27 -29.34 18.32 4.45
C ASP A 27 -29.20 18.64 2.96
N TYR A 28 -28.03 19.09 2.50
CA TYR A 28 -27.81 19.38 1.08
C TYR A 28 -27.75 18.11 0.20
N LEU A 29 -27.62 16.93 0.80
CA LEU A 29 -27.58 15.65 0.09
C LEU A 29 -28.99 15.10 -0.21
N THR A 30 -30.04 15.64 0.41
CA THR A 30 -31.42 15.16 0.21
C THR A 30 -31.95 15.40 -1.20
N VAL A 31 -31.25 16.21 -2.01
CA VAL A 31 -31.54 16.41 -3.44
C VAL A 31 -31.16 15.18 -4.27
N PHE A 32 -30.30 14.30 -3.75
CA PHE A 32 -29.91 13.05 -4.39
C PHE A 32 -30.74 11.89 -3.83
N SER A 33 -31.05 10.93 -4.69
CA SER A 33 -31.56 9.62 -4.25
C SER A 33 -30.46 8.79 -3.59
N ALA A 34 -30.86 7.80 -2.79
CA ALA A 34 -29.92 6.88 -2.14
C ALA A 34 -29.02 6.16 -3.16
N ASP A 35 -29.58 5.74 -4.31
CA ASP A 35 -28.81 5.08 -5.37
C ASP A 35 -27.76 6.00 -6.00
N GLN A 36 -28.09 7.29 -6.18
CA GLN A 36 -27.13 8.28 -6.68
C GLN A 36 -25.99 8.53 -5.70
N LEU A 37 -26.27 8.62 -4.40
CA LEU A 37 -25.25 8.75 -3.37
C LEU A 37 -24.35 7.52 -3.33
N ASN A 38 -24.93 6.32 -3.35
CA ASN A 38 -24.18 5.06 -3.34
C ASN A 38 -23.27 4.92 -4.58
N ALA A 39 -23.74 5.32 -5.76
CA ALA A 39 -22.93 5.31 -6.97
C ALA A 39 -21.74 6.28 -6.88
N GLN A 40 -21.94 7.48 -6.33
CA GLN A 40 -20.85 8.45 -6.12
C GLN A 40 -19.85 7.96 -5.07
N VAL A 41 -20.33 7.36 -3.97
CA VAL A 41 -19.47 6.73 -2.96
C VAL A 41 -18.58 5.67 -3.61
N MET A 42 -19.17 4.76 -4.40
CA MET A 42 -18.40 3.73 -5.09
C MET A 42 -17.37 4.33 -6.05
N SER A 43 -17.77 5.34 -6.84
CA SER A 43 -16.84 6.03 -7.75
C SER A 43 -15.64 6.65 -7.03
N HIS A 44 -15.84 7.21 -5.83
CA HIS A 44 -14.74 7.74 -5.02
C HIS A 44 -13.85 6.62 -4.44
N LEU A 45 -14.44 5.49 -4.03
CA LEU A 45 -13.68 4.32 -3.57
C LEU A 45 -12.86 3.68 -4.70
N ASP A 46 -13.43 3.55 -5.90
CA ASP A 46 -12.72 3.04 -7.08
C ASP A 46 -11.58 3.99 -7.49
N SER A 47 -11.82 5.30 -7.41
CA SER A 47 -10.79 6.31 -7.64
C SER A 47 -9.68 6.22 -6.59
N TRP A 48 -10.05 5.95 -5.34
CA TRP A 48 -9.09 5.71 -4.26
C TRP A 48 -8.23 4.47 -4.54
N GLU A 49 -8.86 3.37 -4.92
CA GLU A 49 -8.15 2.13 -5.22
C GLU A 49 -7.16 2.32 -6.39
N ALA A 50 -7.60 3.00 -7.46
CA ALA A 50 -6.72 3.33 -8.59
C ALA A 50 -5.53 4.19 -8.15
N GLY A 51 -5.76 5.23 -7.34
CA GLY A 51 -4.71 6.09 -6.80
C GLY A 51 -3.67 5.33 -5.99
N TYR A 52 -4.11 4.40 -5.15
CA TYR A 52 -3.23 3.54 -4.36
C TYR A 52 -2.36 2.66 -5.25
N ARG A 53 -2.95 2.03 -6.27
CA ARG A 53 -2.22 1.16 -7.20
C ARG A 53 -1.20 1.93 -8.04
N ILE A 54 -1.48 3.20 -8.39
CA ILE A 54 -0.48 4.10 -9.02
C ILE A 54 0.68 4.35 -8.06
N ALA A 55 0.40 4.73 -6.81
CA ALA A 55 1.45 4.98 -5.81
C ALA A 55 2.29 3.72 -5.52
N ALA A 56 1.65 2.54 -5.52
CA ALA A 56 2.31 1.25 -5.36
C ALA A 56 3.34 0.99 -6.47
N ILE A 57 2.97 1.17 -7.74
CA ILE A 57 3.87 0.97 -8.90
C ILE A 57 4.97 2.03 -8.94
N MET A 58 4.58 3.31 -8.80
CA MET A 58 5.47 4.44 -9.05
C MET A 58 6.37 4.78 -7.86
N SER A 59 6.09 4.27 -6.66
CA SER A 59 6.82 4.68 -5.46
C SER A 59 7.10 3.52 -4.51
N PHE A 60 6.08 2.89 -3.94
CA PHE A 60 6.26 1.95 -2.82
C PHE A 60 6.97 0.65 -3.25
N GLY A 61 6.52 0.02 -4.33
CA GLY A 61 7.09 -1.23 -4.84
C GLY A 61 8.59 -1.11 -5.16
N PRO A 62 9.02 -0.19 -6.03
CA PRO A 62 10.43 -0.03 -6.37
C PRO A 62 11.30 0.44 -5.21
N TRP A 63 10.74 1.08 -4.18
CA TRP A 63 11.47 1.49 -2.98
C TRP A 63 11.66 0.35 -1.97
N LEU A 64 10.69 -0.55 -1.84
CA LEU A 64 10.78 -1.71 -0.95
C LEU A 64 11.89 -2.67 -1.36
N ILE A 65 12.18 -2.80 -2.66
CA ILE A 65 13.25 -3.66 -3.17
C ILE A 65 14.65 -3.26 -2.64
N PRO A 66 15.16 -2.02 -2.86
CA PRO A 66 16.45 -1.60 -2.32
C PRO A 66 16.44 -1.53 -0.80
N ALA A 67 15.32 -1.15 -0.17
CA ALA A 67 15.21 -1.16 1.29
C ALA A 67 15.37 -2.57 1.87
N GLY A 68 14.65 -3.57 1.32
CA GLY A 68 14.76 -4.97 1.73
C GLY A 68 16.16 -5.55 1.44
N TYR A 69 16.81 -5.14 0.35
CA TYR A 69 18.20 -5.51 0.08
C TYR A 69 19.18 -4.96 1.14
N LEU A 70 18.99 -3.71 1.58
CA LEU A 70 19.77 -3.13 2.68
C LEU A 70 19.53 -3.87 3.99
N VAL A 71 18.28 -4.27 4.29
CA VAL A 71 17.95 -5.10 5.46
C VAL A 71 18.68 -6.45 5.38
N TYR A 72 18.71 -7.09 4.20
CA TYR A 72 19.42 -8.35 3.99
C TYR A 72 20.94 -8.20 4.19
N LYS A 73 21.54 -7.12 3.69
CA LYS A 73 22.99 -6.89 3.72
C LYS A 73 23.50 -6.35 5.05
N SER A 74 22.71 -5.52 5.75
CA SER A 74 23.14 -4.80 6.94
C SER A 74 23.43 -5.69 8.15
N GLY A 75 22.86 -6.91 8.19
CA GLY A 75 23.08 -7.85 9.29
C GLY A 75 22.45 -7.42 10.64
N TYR A 76 21.83 -6.25 10.71
CA TYR A 76 21.11 -5.75 11.90
C TYR A 76 19.79 -6.48 12.15
N PHE A 77 19.22 -7.06 11.10
CA PHE A 77 17.96 -7.78 11.09
C PHE A 77 18.15 -9.21 10.56
N PRO A 78 17.23 -10.14 10.86
CA PRO A 78 17.18 -11.44 10.21
C PRO A 78 17.09 -11.29 8.70
N ARG A 79 17.97 -11.98 7.97
CA ARG A 79 18.00 -11.97 6.51
C ARG A 79 16.66 -12.36 5.87
N ILE A 80 15.89 -13.22 6.54
CA ILE A 80 14.55 -13.64 6.12
C ILE A 80 13.62 -12.44 5.96
N LEU A 81 13.68 -11.46 6.87
CA LEU A 81 12.85 -10.25 6.78
C LEU A 81 13.21 -9.42 5.55
N GLY A 82 14.50 -9.29 5.23
CA GLY A 82 14.95 -8.60 4.02
C GLY A 82 14.39 -9.25 2.75
N ILE A 83 14.39 -10.58 2.68
CA ILE A 83 13.80 -11.33 1.56
C ILE A 83 12.30 -11.09 1.47
N LEU A 84 11.58 -11.17 2.60
CA LEU A 84 10.15 -10.93 2.65
C LEU A 84 9.77 -9.52 2.18
N VAL A 85 10.54 -8.50 2.57
CA VAL A 85 10.35 -7.10 2.15
C VAL A 85 10.61 -6.92 0.65
N ILE A 86 11.63 -7.59 0.09
CA ILE A 86 11.88 -7.59 -1.36
C ILE A 86 10.69 -8.22 -2.10
N LEU A 87 10.21 -9.38 -1.63
CA LEU A 87 9.06 -10.06 -2.21
C LEU A 87 7.80 -9.21 -2.13
N ALA A 88 7.58 -8.49 -1.02
CA ALA A 88 6.48 -7.55 -0.88
C ALA A 88 6.55 -6.42 -1.92
N GLY A 89 7.75 -5.86 -2.16
CA GLY A 89 7.97 -4.86 -3.21
C GLY A 89 7.61 -5.36 -4.60
N PHE A 90 7.97 -6.60 -4.94
CA PHE A 90 7.55 -7.22 -6.20
C PHE A 90 6.05 -7.53 -6.24
N GLY A 91 5.46 -7.93 -5.12
CA GLY A 91 4.01 -8.15 -4.99
C GLY A 91 3.22 -6.89 -5.37
N LEU A 92 3.59 -5.74 -4.81
CA LEU A 92 2.96 -4.45 -5.11
C LEU A 92 3.11 -4.04 -6.59
N LEU A 93 4.27 -4.33 -7.19
CA LEU A 93 4.49 -4.06 -8.62
C LEU A 93 3.58 -4.93 -9.49
N ILE A 94 3.51 -6.23 -9.20
CA ILE A 94 2.67 -7.19 -9.94
C ILE A 94 1.20 -6.84 -9.79
N GLU A 95 0.76 -6.49 -8.58
CA GLU A 95 -0.62 -6.10 -8.29
C GLU A 95 -1.05 -4.84 -9.05
N GLY A 96 -0.20 -3.82 -9.05
CA GLY A 96 -0.48 -2.61 -9.82
C GLY A 96 -0.45 -2.86 -11.32
N LEU A 97 0.54 -3.59 -11.83
CA LEU A 97 0.60 -3.95 -13.26
C LEU A 97 -0.61 -4.77 -13.70
N GLN A 98 -1.03 -5.74 -12.88
CA GLN A 98 -2.22 -6.54 -13.12
C GLN A 98 -3.47 -5.67 -13.20
N TYR A 99 -3.65 -4.73 -12.28
CA TYR A 99 -4.81 -3.84 -12.30
C TYR A 99 -4.95 -3.03 -13.59
N PHE A 100 -3.85 -2.46 -14.08
CA PHE A 100 -3.88 -1.60 -15.26
C PHE A 100 -3.83 -2.36 -16.59
N LEU A 101 -3.17 -3.52 -16.64
CA LEU A 101 -2.96 -4.27 -17.88
C LEU A 101 -3.92 -5.46 -18.04
N LEU A 102 -4.32 -6.09 -16.94
CA LEU A 102 -5.07 -7.36 -16.91
C LEU A 102 -6.11 -7.36 -15.77
N PRO A 103 -7.10 -6.44 -15.80
CA PRO A 103 -8.08 -6.30 -14.73
C PRO A 103 -8.87 -7.61 -14.49
N ASP A 104 -9.13 -8.40 -15.53
CA ASP A 104 -9.87 -9.67 -15.43
C ASP A 104 -9.09 -10.82 -14.77
N TYR A 105 -7.79 -10.63 -14.45
CA TYR A 105 -6.89 -11.68 -13.98
C TYR A 105 -6.35 -11.43 -12.56
N GLU A 106 -7.25 -11.15 -11.61
CA GLU A 106 -6.91 -10.93 -10.19
C GLU A 106 -6.20 -12.12 -9.53
N VAL A 107 -6.37 -13.33 -10.07
CA VAL A 107 -5.69 -14.55 -9.58
C VAL A 107 -4.15 -14.42 -9.67
N ILE A 108 -3.63 -13.57 -10.55
CA ILE A 108 -2.18 -13.34 -10.72
C ILE A 108 -1.60 -12.56 -9.54
N SER A 109 -2.35 -11.63 -8.96
CA SER A 109 -1.87 -10.76 -7.87
C SER A 109 -2.06 -11.40 -6.49
N TYR A 110 -2.97 -12.36 -6.35
CA TYR A 110 -3.27 -13.04 -5.08
C TYR A 110 -2.06 -13.67 -4.35
N PRO A 111 -1.15 -14.40 -5.01
CA PRO A 111 0.03 -14.92 -4.34
C PRO A 111 0.96 -13.81 -3.85
N GLY A 112 1.07 -12.73 -4.62
CA GLY A 112 1.90 -11.56 -4.30
C GLY A 112 1.40 -10.82 -3.07
N SER A 113 0.08 -10.59 -2.97
CA SER A 113 -0.53 -9.90 -1.83
C SER A 113 -0.43 -10.69 -0.53
N VAL A 114 -0.57 -12.02 -0.59
CA VAL A 114 -0.38 -12.91 0.58
C VAL A 114 1.06 -12.83 1.09
N VAL A 115 2.04 -12.93 0.19
CA VAL A 115 3.46 -12.85 0.55
C VAL A 115 3.81 -11.45 1.08
N ALA A 116 3.29 -10.40 0.46
CA ALA A 116 3.48 -9.02 0.92
C ALA A 116 2.94 -8.82 2.34
N SER A 117 1.71 -9.28 2.60
CA SER A 117 1.07 -9.20 3.91
C SER A 117 1.89 -9.93 4.97
N ILE A 118 2.29 -11.18 4.70
CA ILE A 118 3.12 -11.95 5.64
C ILE A 118 4.45 -11.22 5.89
N GLY A 119 5.05 -10.67 4.84
CA GLY A 119 6.31 -9.94 4.94
C GLY A 119 6.21 -8.68 5.78
N GLU A 120 5.18 -7.86 5.57
CA GLU A 120 4.93 -6.66 6.36
C GLU A 120 4.61 -7.00 7.81
N PHE A 121 3.69 -7.93 8.08
CA PHE A 121 3.36 -8.31 9.46
C PHE A 121 4.55 -8.93 10.19
N ALA A 122 5.34 -9.76 9.51
CA ALA A 122 6.56 -10.32 10.10
C ALA A 122 7.61 -9.23 10.39
N PHE A 123 7.78 -8.26 9.49
CA PHE A 123 8.71 -7.14 9.66
C PHE A 123 8.27 -6.19 10.78
N CYS A 124 7.00 -5.77 10.77
CA CYS A 124 6.39 -4.96 11.82
C CYS A 124 6.45 -5.66 13.18
N GLY A 125 6.08 -6.95 13.24
CA GLY A 125 6.17 -7.75 14.46
C GLY A 125 7.60 -7.81 15.00
N TRP A 126 8.60 -8.02 14.13
CA TRP A 126 10.00 -8.01 14.55
C TRP A 126 10.44 -6.66 15.11
N LEU A 127 10.06 -5.56 14.45
CA LEU A 127 10.38 -4.22 14.91
C LEU A 127 9.76 -3.90 16.27
N LEU A 128 8.52 -4.34 16.51
CA LEU A 128 7.81 -4.12 17.76
C LEU A 128 8.46 -4.84 18.95
N PHE A 129 8.91 -6.09 18.77
CA PHE A 129 9.40 -6.90 19.88
C PHE A 129 10.91 -6.87 20.09
N LYS A 130 11.71 -6.76 19.01
CA LYS A 130 13.17 -6.88 19.08
C LYS A 130 13.93 -5.63 18.66
N GLY A 131 13.35 -4.82 17.78
CA GLY A 131 14.07 -3.70 17.17
C GLY A 131 15.32 -4.13 16.37
N ALA A 132 16.15 -3.15 16.03
CA ALA A 132 17.42 -3.37 15.33
C ALA A 132 18.53 -3.71 16.34
N LYS A 133 19.36 -4.71 16.05
CA LYS A 133 20.62 -4.90 16.80
C LYS A 133 21.63 -3.86 16.33
N ILE A 134 21.57 -2.65 16.89
CA ILE A 134 22.60 -1.63 16.67
C ILE A 134 23.87 -2.09 17.40
N PRO A 135 25.01 -2.30 16.72
CA PRO A 135 26.27 -2.54 17.40
C PRO A 135 26.56 -1.31 18.24
N GLU A 136 26.88 -1.48 19.53
CA GLU A 136 27.35 -0.37 20.36
C GLU A 136 28.43 0.40 19.59
N MET A 137 28.15 1.67 19.29
CA MET A 137 29.18 2.57 18.76
C MET A 137 30.25 2.65 19.84
N LYS A 138 31.37 1.97 19.63
CA LYS A 138 32.57 2.15 20.46
C LYS A 138 33.00 3.61 20.29
N SER A 139 32.71 4.41 21.30
CA SER A 139 33.28 5.74 21.53
C SER A 139 34.80 5.66 21.68
#